data_AF-A0A2T7T6H8-F1
#
_entry.id   AF-A0A2T7T6H8-F1
#
_cell.length_a   1.000
_cell.length_b   1.000
_cell.length_c   1.000
_cell.angle_alpha   90.00
_cell.angle_beta   90.00
_cell.angle_gamma   90.00
#
_symmetry.space_group_name_H-M   'P 1'
#
loop_
_entity.id
_entity.type
_entity.pdbx_description
1 polymer ?
#
loop_
_entity_poly.entity_id
_entity_poly.type
_entity_poly.pdbx_seq_one_letter_code
_entity_poly.pdbx_strand_id
1 'polypeptide(L)'
;MRTLDLHRDAGAYALGVLDAADAFRFEDHLMDCPRCSELLAEFGGVKEQLDSYARRTPAGMAPFTAASPELLAGLLGRTAAGRRREFGRRLALVAAAAV
;
A
#
# COMPACT_ATOMS: atom_id res chain seq x y z
N MET A 1 -19.59 -11.48 -24.21
CA MET A 1 -19.02 -11.67 -22.86
C MET A 1 -20.15 -11.97 -21.90
N ARG A 2 -19.94 -12.77 -20.85
CA ARG A 2 -20.98 -12.98 -19.84
C ARG A 2 -21.01 -11.76 -18.92
N THR A 3 -22.17 -11.37 -18.40
CA THR A 3 -22.34 -10.23 -17.48
C THR A 3 -21.42 -10.31 -16.25
N LEU A 4 -21.07 -11.53 -15.81
CA LEU A 4 -20.14 -11.75 -14.70
C LEU A 4 -18.71 -11.27 -15.02
N ASP A 5 -18.27 -11.39 -16.28
CA ASP A 5 -16.96 -10.93 -16.72
C ASP A 5 -16.89 -9.40 -16.65
N LEU A 6 -17.95 -8.70 -17.09
CA LEU A 6 -18.06 -7.24 -17.04
C LEU A 6 -18.05 -6.69 -15.60
N HIS A 7 -18.66 -7.38 -14.63
CA HIS A 7 -18.58 -6.95 -13.23
C HIS A 7 -17.16 -7.05 -12.65
N ARG A 8 -16.38 -8.03 -13.10
CA ARG A 8 -14.98 -8.18 -12.71
C ARG A 8 -14.12 -7.07 -13.29
N ASP A 9 -14.48 -6.57 -14.46
CA ASP A 9 -13.75 -5.52 -15.17
C ASP A 9 -13.91 -4.13 -14.53
N ALA A 10 -14.86 -3.94 -13.60
CA ALA A 10 -15.06 -2.66 -12.91
C ALA A 10 -13.78 -2.13 -12.23
N GLY A 11 -12.98 -3.02 -11.64
CA GLY A 11 -11.70 -2.63 -11.03
C GLY A 11 -10.66 -2.22 -12.08
N ALA A 12 -10.59 -2.95 -13.19
CA ALA A 12 -9.69 -2.63 -14.29
C ALA A 12 -10.08 -1.32 -14.99
N TYR A 13 -11.38 -1.07 -15.16
CA TYR A 13 -11.93 0.18 -15.66
C TYR A 13 -11.55 1.34 -14.73
N ALA A 14 -11.78 1.22 -13.42
CA ALA A 14 -11.44 2.25 -12.44
C ALA A 14 -9.95 2.62 -12.45
N LEU A 15 -9.07 1.63 -12.66
CA LEU A 15 -7.63 1.82 -12.76
C LEU A 15 -7.16 2.31 -14.13
N GLY A 16 -8.04 2.35 -15.14
CA GLY A 16 -7.71 2.77 -16.51
C GLY A 16 -6.80 1.79 -17.25
N VAL A 17 -6.88 0.49 -16.94
CA VAL A 17 -6.01 -0.55 -17.53
C VAL A 17 -6.70 -1.39 -18.61
N LEU A 18 -8.00 -1.17 -18.84
CA LEU A 18 -8.71 -1.79 -19.95
C LEU A 18 -8.24 -1.20 -21.28
N ASP A 19 -8.27 -2.03 -22.32
CA ASP A 19 -8.13 -1.51 -23.69
C ASP A 19 -9.40 -0.76 -24.12
N ALA A 20 -9.31 -0.04 -25.24
CA ALA A 20 -10.41 0.80 -25.72
C ALA A 20 -11.69 0.00 -26.05
N ALA A 21 -11.56 -1.24 -26.52
CA ALA A 21 -12.71 -2.06 -26.87
C ALA A 21 -13.41 -2.60 -25.62
N ASP A 22 -12.66 -3.00 -24.61
CA ASP A 22 -13.18 -3.46 -23.33
C ASP A 22 -13.76 -2.32 -22.49
N ALA A 23 -13.13 -1.14 -22.50
CA ALA A 23 -13.67 0.06 -21.86
C ALA A 23 -15.04 0.43 -22.44
N PHE A 24 -15.17 0.47 -23.77
CA PHE A 24 -16.45 0.78 -24.42
C PHE A 24 -17.56 -0.22 -24.06
N ARG A 25 -17.25 -1.52 -24.01
CA ARG A 25 -18.22 -2.56 -23.61
C ARG A 25 -18.62 -2.43 -22.14
N PHE A 26 -17.68 -2.05 -21.28
CA PHE A 26 -17.97 -1.82 -19.88
C PHE A 26 -18.83 -0.57 -19.68
N GLU A 27 -18.58 0.51 -20.41
CA GLU A 27 -19.39 1.73 -20.38
C GLU A 27 -20.84 1.47 -20.82
N ASP A 28 -21.05 0.67 -21.86
CA ASP A 28 -22.39 0.23 -22.30
C ASP A 28 -23.12 -0.51 -21.15
N HIS A 29 -22.45 -1.46 -20.51
CA HIS A 29 -22.99 -2.17 -19.34
C HIS A 29 -23.22 -1.26 -18.12
N LEU A 30 -22.37 -0.26 -17.91
CA LEU A 30 -22.44 0.67 -16.78
C LEU A 30 -23.73 1.49 -16.81
N MET A 31 -24.25 1.81 -17.99
CA MET A 31 -25.50 2.55 -18.16
C MET A 31 -26.72 1.81 -17.58
N ASP A 32 -26.69 0.48 -17.61
CA ASP A 32 -27.80 -0.39 -17.20
C ASP A 32 -27.57 -1.11 -15.86
N CYS A 33 -26.38 -1.00 -15.26
CA CYS A 33 -26.00 -1.78 -14.08
C CYS A 33 -25.69 -0.91 -12.85
N PRO A 34 -26.65 -0.71 -11.92
CA PRO A 34 -26.43 0.11 -10.72
C PRO A 34 -25.34 -0.46 -9.81
N ARG A 35 -25.17 -1.78 -9.78
CA ARG A 35 -24.10 -2.45 -9.02
C ARG A 35 -22.70 -2.02 -9.48
N CYS A 36 -22.50 -1.85 -10.78
CA CYS A 36 -21.19 -1.41 -11.29
C CYS A 36 -20.95 0.06 -10.93
N SER A 37 -21.97 0.91 -10.99
CA SER A 37 -21.90 2.30 -10.53
C SER A 37 -21.55 2.40 -9.05
N GLU A 38 -22.16 1.57 -8.19
CA GLU A 38 -21.82 1.47 -6.77
C GLU A 38 -20.37 1.02 -6.56
N LEU A 39 -19.92 -0.03 -7.26
CA LEU A 39 -18.53 -0.50 -7.19
C LEU A 39 -17.53 0.59 -7.60
N LEU A 40 -17.81 1.36 -8.66
CA LEU A 40 -16.93 2.48 -9.07
C LEU A 40 -16.88 3.58 -8.00
N ALA A 41 -17.99 3.87 -7.34
CA ALA A 41 -18.01 4.83 -6.23
C ALA A 41 -17.17 4.31 -5.04
N GLU A 42 -17.31 3.03 -4.68
CA GLU A 42 -16.52 2.38 -3.62
C GLU A 42 -15.02 2.37 -3.93
N PHE A 43 -14.64 2.20 -5.20
CA PHE A 43 -13.24 2.20 -5.61
C PHE A 43 -12.56 3.57 -5.52
N GLY A 44 -13.30 4.68 -5.45
CA GLY A 44 -12.73 6.03 -5.44
C GLY A 44 -11.62 6.21 -4.40
N GLY A 45 -11.87 5.79 -3.15
CA GLY A 45 -10.88 5.90 -2.07
C GLY A 45 -9.65 5.00 -2.27
N VAL A 46 -9.85 3.76 -2.74
CA VAL A 46 -8.74 2.82 -3.02
C VAL A 46 -7.90 3.32 -4.18
N LYS A 47 -8.55 3.81 -5.25
CA LYS A 47 -7.88 4.41 -6.40
C LYS A 47 -7.00 5.59 -6.01
N GLU A 48 -7.51 6.50 -5.17
CA GLU A 48 -6.72 7.65 -4.71
C GLU A 48 -5.47 7.21 -3.94
N GLN A 49 -5.59 6.19 -3.08
CA GLN A 49 -4.44 5.61 -2.38
C GLN A 49 -3.42 5.00 -3.34
N LEU A 50 -3.88 4.26 -4.35
CA LEU A 50 -3.01 3.66 -5.38
C LEU A 50 -2.33 4.73 -6.24
N ASP A 51 -3.04 5.77 -6.66
CA ASP A 51 -2.48 6.89 -7.42
C ASP A 51 -1.43 7.66 -6.59
N SER A 52 -1.68 7.82 -5.29
CA SER A 52 -0.73 8.40 -4.34
C SER A 52 0.52 7.55 -4.18
N TYR A 53 0.36 6.23 -4.07
CA TYR A 53 1.46 5.27 -4.04
C TYR A 53 2.30 5.34 -5.32
N ALA A 54 1.66 5.32 -6.49
CA ALA A 54 2.34 5.38 -7.79
C ALA A 54 3.16 6.67 -7.97
N ARG A 55 2.66 7.82 -7.50
CA ARG A 55 3.41 9.10 -7.55
C ARG A 55 4.63 9.13 -6.64
N ARG A 56 4.57 8.45 -5.48
CA ARG A 56 5.64 8.47 -4.47
C ARG A 56 6.69 7.38 -4.68
N THR A 57 6.37 6.37 -5.48
CA THR A 57 7.22 5.20 -5.66
C THR A 57 7.95 5.29 -7.00
N PRO A 58 9.30 5.21 -7.01
CA PRO A 58 10.06 5.15 -8.25
C PRO A 58 9.65 3.95 -9.11
N ALA A 59 9.67 4.13 -10.44
CA ALA A 59 9.41 3.05 -11.37
C ALA A 59 10.39 1.89 -11.15
N GLY A 60 9.89 0.65 -11.21
CA GLY A 60 10.69 -0.57 -11.02
C GLY A 60 10.87 -1.00 -9.56
N MET A 61 10.35 -0.26 -8.57
CA MET A 61 10.28 -0.74 -7.19
C MET A 61 9.12 -1.72 -7.02
N ALA A 62 9.40 -2.91 -6.49
CA ALA A 62 8.36 -3.90 -6.22
C ALA A 62 7.36 -3.38 -5.17
N PRO A 63 6.04 -3.62 -5.32
CA PRO A 63 5.02 -3.12 -4.40
C PRO A 63 5.17 -3.65 -2.98
N PHE A 64 5.78 -4.82 -2.85
CA PHE A 64 6.18 -5.40 -1.57
C PHE A 64 7.71 -5.58 -1.60
N THR A 65 8.44 -4.67 -0.97
CA THR A 65 9.88 -4.85 -0.77
C THR A 65 10.10 -5.55 0.57
N ALA A 66 10.75 -6.71 0.54
CA ALA A 66 11.40 -7.23 1.73
C ALA A 66 12.59 -6.32 2.03
N ALA A 67 12.73 -5.87 3.28
CA ALA A 67 13.96 -5.19 3.70
C ALA A 67 15.15 -6.12 3.41
N SER A 68 16.23 -5.57 2.84
CA SER A 68 17.44 -6.36 2.67
C SER A 68 17.90 -6.87 4.04
N PRO A 69 18.43 -8.10 4.14
CA PRO A 69 18.88 -8.65 5.41
C PRO A 69 19.87 -7.73 6.15
N GLU A 70 20.71 -7.03 5.39
CA GLU A 70 21.72 -6.10 5.90
C GLU A 70 21.07 -4.84 6.49
N LEU A 71 20.06 -4.28 5.82
CA LEU A 71 19.32 -3.12 6.29
C LEU A 71 18.54 -3.46 7.57
N LEU A 72 17.90 -4.63 7.61
CA LEU A 72 17.20 -5.11 8.79
C LEU A 72 18.16 -5.34 9.97
N ALA A 73 19.27 -6.04 9.74
CA ALA A 73 20.29 -6.27 10.76
C ALA A 73 20.88 -4.96 11.29
N GLY A 74 21.17 -4.00 10.40
CA GLY A 74 21.67 -2.68 10.78
C GLY A 74 20.68 -1.88 11.62
N LEU A 75 19.39 -1.91 11.28
CA LEU A 75 18.34 -1.28 12.09
C LEU A 75 18.26 -1.91 13.48
N LEU A 76 18.16 -3.24 13.57
CA LEU A 76 18.10 -3.97 14.84
C LEU A 76 19.34 -3.69 15.72
N GLY A 77 20.52 -3.65 15.11
CA GLY A 77 21.77 -3.29 15.80
C GLY A 77 21.74 -1.89 16.40
N ARG A 78 21.22 -0.89 15.66
CA ARG A 78 21.07 0.48 16.15
C ARG A 78 20.06 0.58 17.30
N THR A 79 18.91 -0.08 17.21
CA THR A 79 17.91 -0.09 18.29
C THR A 79 18.47 -0.76 19.55
N ALA A 80 19.19 -1.88 19.40
CA ALA A 80 19.84 -2.56 20.52
C ALA A 80 20.92 -1.69 21.18
N ALA A 81 21.74 -1.00 20.39
CA ALA A 81 22.76 -0.09 20.91
C ALA A 81 22.14 1.10 21.66
N GLY A 82 21.05 1.68 21.15
CA GLY A 82 20.30 2.74 21.84
C GLY A 82 19.78 2.29 23.20
N ARG A 83 19.12 1.12 23.24
CA ARG A 83 18.63 0.53 24.50
C ARG A 83 19.76 0.29 25.50
N ARG A 84 20.89 -0.29 25.07
CA ARG A 84 22.04 -0.54 25.96
C ARG A 84 22.56 0.76 26.60
N ARG A 85 22.66 1.84 25.82
CA ARG A 85 23.09 3.16 26.32
C ARG A 85 22.11 3.72 27.35
N GLU A 86 20.81 3.60 27.09
CA GLU A 86 19.77 4.04 28.01
C GLU A 86 19.80 3.25 29.32
N PHE A 87 19.88 1.92 29.27
CA PHE A 87 20.00 1.08 30.45
C PHE A 87 21.26 1.40 31.27
N GLY A 88 22.42 1.58 30.61
CA GLY A 88 23.65 1.98 31.28
C GLY A 88 23.52 3.33 32.00
N ARG A 89 22.89 4.32 31.36
CA ARG A 89 22.61 5.63 31.98
C ARG A 89 21.70 5.51 33.20
N ARG A 90 20.63 4.71 33.11
CA ARG A 90 19.70 4.49 34.23
C ARG A 90 20.40 3.81 35.40
N LEU A 91 21.22 2.79 35.15
CA LEU A 91 22.01 2.13 36.19
C LEU A 91 23.00 3.08 36.86
N ALA A 92 23.66 3.95 36.08
CA ALA A 92 24.55 4.97 36.64
C ALA A 92 23.80 5.98 37.52
N LEU A 93 22.59 6.40 37.12
CA LEU A 93 21.74 7.26 37.95
C LEU A 93 21.27 6.58 39.24
N VAL A 94 20.87 5.31 39.17
CA VAL A 94 20.49 4.51 40.35
C VAL A 94 21.69 4.33 41.29
N ALA A 95 22.87 4.02 40.74
CA ALA A 95 24.09 3.89 41.53
C ALA A 95 24.48 5.23 42.20
N ALA A 96 24.35 6.35 41.49
CA ALA A 96 24.61 7.68 42.03
C ALA A 96 23.60 8.10 43.12
N ALA A 97 22.36 7.59 43.07
CA ALA A 97 21.34 7.83 44.09
C ALA A 97 21.45 6.91 45.32
N ALA A 98 22.27 5.85 45.25
CA ALA A 98 22.52 4.92 46.35
C ALA A 98 23.73 5.29 47.22
N VAL A 99 24.40 6.41 46.90
CA VAL A 99 25.53 7.00 47.64
C VAL A 99 25.04 8.27 48.32
#